data_AF-A0A2E2CQ76-F1
#
_entry.id   AF-A0A2E2CQ76-F1
#
_cell.length_a   1.000
_cell.length_b   1.000
_cell.length_c   1.000
_cell.angle_alpha   90.00
_cell.angle_beta   90.00
_cell.angle_gamma   90.00
#
_symmetry.space_group_name_H-M   'P 1'
#
loop_
_entity.id
_entity.type
_entity.pdbx_description
1 polymer ?
#
loop_
_entity_poly.entity_id
_entity_poly.type
_entity_poly.pdbx_seq_one_letter_code
_entity_poly.pdbx_strand_id
1 'polypeptide(L)'
;MSGYGIEDVPSMQIEADASEALAGTDSVQESLMAEAVIQVTENDDVLGPISKFDAHHKEGKFHRAFSVMLFDSSGRLLLQRRAAHKITFPNVWANSCCSHPLHSDEEMELKDALGVKRAAVRKLEQELGIHPSQVPIEKFDFVTKMRYQARQDDEWIEREVDHCLVIHADVDVNPNPNEVSEIKWVSQGDLEEMLVADDSQNVIAPWFRCIAARIMDDDWWRPGCAKPDELIHDMGDVSHMLPSATGADLTTSIAEVKDLVENRIERALTHSKLPRLSGAMMHLLEGGGKRLRATLPWLVAKAVGDTHSGLLDVGAAIEIIHNFTLVHDDIMDDDDVRRGRPAVHVEYDLPTAINAGDAMLAIAFEAMAVAEGIEPELLPFLVKRIGRMVRKCSEGQQLDIEFEGREVVSEEEYIEMIHGKTAAMFLTCAEVGSHLAGADQDVIQCMHDWGLALGLCFQLMDDLIDVLSDSDTLGKPSGSDVAQGKRTLMVIHALRQPPSQAKSDLLAVLGKGENVSAEQVARGHQALHDLGSIEYAKAKAEAYHRKAHDCLDRISENPGLRALRELTDYQLKRIF
;
A
#
# COMPACT_ATOMS: atom_id res chain seq x y z
N MET A 1 24.85 -0.98 -36.86
CA MET A 1 23.75 0.00 -36.90
C MET A 1 22.45 -0.76 -36.80
N SER A 2 21.98 -1.03 -35.58
CA SER A 2 20.55 -1.28 -35.38
C SER A 2 19.81 -0.06 -35.93
N GLY A 3 18.87 -0.25 -36.86
CA GLY A 3 18.20 0.82 -37.60
C GLY A 3 17.23 1.68 -36.79
N TYR A 4 17.44 1.88 -35.49
CA TYR A 4 16.67 2.82 -34.68
C TYR A 4 17.44 4.13 -34.59
N GLY A 5 17.08 5.11 -35.44
CA GLY A 5 17.42 6.49 -35.15
C GLY A 5 16.65 6.95 -33.91
N ILE A 6 17.11 8.01 -33.24
CA ILE A 6 16.36 8.64 -32.13
C ILE A 6 14.92 9.01 -32.56
N GLU A 7 14.67 9.21 -33.87
CA GLU A 7 13.35 9.50 -34.43
C GLU A 7 12.40 8.28 -34.53
N ASP A 8 12.90 7.04 -34.33
CA ASP A 8 12.12 5.79 -34.41
C ASP A 8 11.67 5.26 -33.04
N VAL A 9 12.04 5.94 -31.94
CA VAL A 9 11.64 5.57 -30.57
C VAL A 9 10.23 6.12 -30.30
N PRO A 10 9.23 5.27 -30.00
CA PRO A 10 7.90 5.77 -29.68
C PRO A 10 7.98 6.62 -28.41
N SER A 11 7.38 7.82 -28.45
CA SER A 11 7.40 8.78 -27.36
C SER A 11 5.99 9.24 -27.00
N MET A 12 5.76 9.55 -25.72
CA MET A 12 4.51 10.13 -25.22
C MET A 12 4.71 11.56 -24.74
N GLN A 13 3.63 12.34 -24.75
CA GLN A 13 3.61 13.60 -24.01
C GLN A 13 3.63 13.28 -22.52
N ILE A 14 4.57 13.91 -21.81
CA ILE A 14 4.68 13.80 -20.36
C ILE A 14 3.74 14.84 -19.72
N GLU A 15 3.24 14.58 -18.51
CA GLU A 15 2.43 15.51 -17.73
C GLU A 15 3.10 16.88 -17.51
N ALA A 16 2.28 17.93 -17.30
CA ALA A 16 2.74 19.32 -17.29
C ALA A 16 3.64 19.68 -16.08
N ASP A 17 3.56 18.92 -15.00
CA ASP A 17 4.39 19.02 -13.80
C ASP A 17 5.79 18.42 -13.97
N ALA A 18 6.02 17.64 -15.03
CA ALA A 18 7.32 17.05 -15.33
C ALA A 18 8.43 18.09 -15.54
N SER A 19 8.09 19.30 -15.99
CA SER A 19 9.08 20.37 -16.13
C SER A 19 9.66 20.82 -14.78
N GLU A 20 8.92 20.68 -13.67
CA GLU A 20 9.41 20.99 -12.34
C GLU A 20 10.23 19.83 -11.76
N ALA A 21 9.73 18.60 -11.89
CA ALA A 21 10.41 17.38 -11.41
C ALA A 21 11.74 17.10 -12.14
N LEU A 22 11.84 17.47 -13.43
CA LEU A 22 13.05 17.29 -14.24
C LEU A 22 13.99 18.51 -14.22
N ALA A 23 13.65 19.57 -13.49
CA ALA A 23 14.41 20.82 -13.51
C ALA A 23 15.87 20.60 -13.06
N GLY A 24 16.82 20.90 -13.95
CA GLY A 24 18.25 20.77 -13.66
C GLY A 24 18.84 19.39 -13.95
N THR A 25 18.07 18.49 -14.56
CA THR A 25 18.57 17.20 -15.07
C THR A 25 19.24 17.37 -16.44
N ASP A 26 20.01 16.35 -16.87
CA ASP A 26 20.67 16.39 -18.17
C ASP A 26 19.65 16.27 -19.31
N SER A 27 19.75 17.14 -20.33
CA SER A 27 18.79 17.20 -21.44
C SER A 27 18.61 15.88 -22.21
N VAL A 28 19.62 15.01 -22.22
CA VAL A 28 19.50 13.67 -22.81
C VAL A 28 18.64 12.80 -21.90
N GLN A 29 18.84 12.84 -20.59
CA GLN A 29 18.01 12.09 -19.64
C GLN A 29 16.55 12.56 -19.66
N GLU A 30 16.30 13.87 -19.79
CA GLU A 30 14.95 14.41 -19.98
C GLU A 30 14.27 13.82 -21.23
N SER A 31 15.00 13.73 -22.36
CA SER A 31 14.44 13.17 -23.59
C SER A 31 14.08 11.68 -23.45
N LEU A 32 14.86 10.92 -22.67
CA LEU A 32 14.60 9.49 -22.40
C LEU A 32 13.36 9.29 -21.51
N MET A 33 12.94 10.29 -20.75
CA MET A 33 11.73 10.22 -19.92
C MET A 33 10.45 10.22 -20.75
N ALA A 34 10.50 10.67 -22.01
CA ALA A 34 9.37 10.66 -22.93
C ALA A 34 9.17 9.31 -23.63
N GLU A 35 10.10 8.36 -23.52
CA GLU A 35 9.98 7.04 -24.16
C GLU A 35 8.69 6.33 -23.74
N ALA A 36 7.96 5.79 -24.72
CA ALA A 36 6.74 5.03 -24.49
C ALA A 36 7.12 3.58 -24.15
N VAL A 37 6.97 3.22 -22.87
CA VAL A 37 7.18 1.87 -22.36
C VAL A 37 5.85 1.11 -22.25
N ILE A 38 5.92 -0.20 -22.03
CA ILE A 38 4.74 -1.07 -21.94
C ILE A 38 4.20 -1.06 -20.51
N GLN A 39 3.06 -0.43 -20.28
CA GLN A 39 2.33 -0.53 -19.01
C GLN A 39 1.68 -1.91 -18.89
N VAL A 40 1.80 -2.53 -17.71
CA VAL A 40 1.26 -3.86 -17.45
C VAL A 40 0.51 -3.93 -16.11
N THR A 41 -0.31 -4.96 -15.93
CA THR A 41 -0.83 -5.38 -14.62
C THR A 41 0.29 -6.03 -13.79
N GLU A 42 0.02 -6.28 -12.50
CA GLU A 42 0.94 -7.06 -11.65
C GLU A 42 1.18 -8.50 -12.18
N ASN A 43 0.36 -8.98 -13.12
CA ASN A 43 0.44 -10.31 -13.74
C ASN A 43 1.02 -10.28 -15.16
N ASP A 44 1.66 -9.17 -15.58
CA ASP A 44 2.28 -9.00 -16.90
C ASP A 44 1.28 -8.87 -18.08
N ASP A 45 0.00 -8.58 -17.80
CA ASP A 45 -0.99 -8.30 -18.85
C ASP A 45 -0.84 -6.87 -19.37
N VAL A 46 -0.77 -6.67 -20.68
CA VAL A 46 -0.58 -5.34 -21.28
C VAL A 46 -1.82 -4.46 -21.13
N LEU A 47 -1.63 -3.27 -20.57
CA LEU A 47 -2.67 -2.24 -20.43
C LEU A 47 -2.60 -1.20 -21.56
N GLY A 48 -1.39 -0.88 -22.03
CA GLY A 48 -1.16 0.10 -23.09
C GLY A 48 0.20 0.78 -22.97
N PRO A 49 0.43 1.87 -23.72
CA PRO A 49 1.65 2.68 -23.61
C PRO A 49 1.57 3.59 -22.38
N ILE A 50 2.72 3.81 -21.73
CA ILE A 50 2.92 4.84 -20.70
C ILE A 50 4.27 5.51 -20.92
N SER A 51 4.41 6.79 -20.59
CA SER A 51 5.73 7.43 -20.64
C SER A 51 6.62 6.87 -19.53
N LYS A 52 7.94 6.83 -19.77
CA LYS A 52 8.90 6.42 -18.75
C LYS A 52 8.83 7.31 -17.50
N PHE A 53 8.56 8.60 -17.66
CA PHE A 53 8.32 9.51 -16.53
C PHE A 53 7.12 9.07 -15.69
N ASP A 54 5.93 8.93 -16.30
CA ASP A 54 4.69 8.63 -15.57
C ASP A 54 4.74 7.23 -14.94
N ALA A 55 5.51 6.31 -15.53
CA ALA A 55 5.75 5.00 -14.96
C ALA A 55 6.54 5.03 -13.64
N HIS A 56 7.40 6.03 -13.45
CA HIS A 56 8.33 6.12 -12.31
C HIS A 56 8.04 7.27 -11.33
N HIS A 57 7.22 8.25 -11.72
CA HIS A 57 6.94 9.44 -10.91
C HIS A 57 5.82 9.18 -9.89
N LYS A 58 5.93 9.81 -8.71
CA LYS A 58 5.01 9.69 -7.56
C LYS A 58 4.73 8.23 -7.21
N GLU A 59 3.48 7.76 -7.30
CA GLU A 59 3.13 6.38 -6.94
C GLU A 59 3.64 5.34 -7.96
N GLY A 60 4.04 5.77 -9.16
CA GLY A 60 4.47 4.92 -10.27
C GLY A 60 3.40 3.92 -10.73
N LYS A 61 3.64 3.31 -11.89
CA LYS A 61 2.76 2.28 -12.46
C LYS A 61 3.57 1.05 -12.85
N PHE A 62 2.96 -0.12 -12.71
CA PHE A 62 3.57 -1.35 -13.20
C PHE A 62 3.83 -1.25 -14.70
N HIS A 63 5.07 -1.48 -15.08
CA HIS A 63 5.51 -1.52 -16.47
C HIS A 63 6.49 -2.67 -16.66
N ARG A 64 6.60 -3.16 -17.90
CA ARG A 64 7.50 -4.26 -18.22
C ARG A 64 8.94 -3.76 -18.24
N ALA A 65 9.84 -4.57 -17.71
CA ALA A 65 11.28 -4.35 -17.76
C ALA A 65 12.01 -5.63 -18.15
N PHE A 66 13.31 -5.54 -18.37
CA PHE A 66 14.18 -6.70 -18.52
C PHE A 66 15.54 -6.48 -17.84
N SER A 67 16.13 -7.59 -17.41
CA SER A 67 17.45 -7.68 -16.83
C SER A 67 18.29 -8.70 -17.59
N VAL A 68 19.42 -8.26 -18.15
CA VAL A 68 20.40 -9.11 -18.82
C VAL A 68 21.52 -9.49 -17.86
N MET A 69 21.83 -10.79 -17.82
CA MET A 69 23.01 -11.37 -17.19
C MET A 69 23.92 -11.92 -18.30
N LEU A 70 24.97 -11.15 -18.62
CA LEU A 70 25.94 -11.47 -19.67
C LEU A 70 27.20 -12.08 -19.06
N PHE A 71 27.47 -13.34 -19.43
CA PHE A 71 28.63 -14.09 -18.99
C PHE A 71 29.66 -14.26 -20.13
N ASP A 72 30.94 -14.13 -19.81
CA ASP A 72 32.01 -14.43 -20.76
C ASP A 72 32.42 -15.92 -20.75
N SER A 73 33.27 -16.31 -21.70
CA SER A 73 33.82 -17.67 -21.78
C SER A 73 34.71 -18.07 -20.60
N SER A 74 35.10 -17.12 -19.75
CA SER A 74 35.88 -17.34 -18.53
C SER A 74 35.01 -17.55 -17.29
N GLY A 75 33.68 -17.57 -17.44
CA GLY A 75 32.73 -17.78 -16.34
C GLY A 75 32.58 -16.55 -15.44
N ARG A 76 32.74 -15.34 -16.00
CA ARG A 76 32.55 -14.07 -15.28
C ARG A 76 31.28 -13.38 -15.77
N LEU A 77 30.54 -12.77 -14.84
CA LEU A 77 29.38 -11.91 -15.10
C LEU A 77 29.84 -10.46 -15.30
N LEU A 78 29.31 -9.79 -16.33
CA LEU A 78 29.49 -8.36 -16.52
C LEU A 78 28.51 -7.59 -15.62
N LEU A 79 29.02 -6.68 -14.80
CA LEU A 79 28.24 -5.70 -14.04
C LEU A 79 28.50 -4.30 -14.58
N GLN A 80 27.49 -3.45 -14.49
CA GLN A 80 27.63 -2.02 -14.77
C GLN A 80 27.28 -1.18 -13.54
N ARG A 81 27.97 -0.06 -13.37
CA ARG A 81 27.62 0.97 -12.40
C ARG A 81 26.87 2.09 -13.11
N ARG A 82 25.63 2.33 -12.69
CA ARG A 82 24.77 3.37 -13.26
C ARG A 82 25.42 4.75 -13.14
N ALA A 83 25.31 5.57 -14.17
CA ALA A 83 25.90 6.91 -14.18
C ALA A 83 25.31 7.82 -13.07
N ALA A 84 26.12 8.76 -12.59
CA ALA A 84 25.76 9.62 -11.46
C ALA A 84 24.62 10.61 -11.75
N HIS A 85 24.34 10.90 -13.03
CA HIS A 85 23.31 11.84 -13.47
C HIS A 85 22.03 11.13 -13.94
N LYS A 86 21.92 9.81 -13.72
CA LYS A 86 20.65 9.10 -13.92
C LYS A 86 19.61 9.66 -12.94
N ILE A 87 18.41 9.91 -13.44
CA ILE A 87 17.28 10.40 -12.63
C ILE A 87 16.92 9.35 -11.57
N THR A 88 16.78 8.10 -11.99
CA THR A 88 16.47 6.97 -11.12
C THR A 88 17.70 6.10 -10.85
N PHE A 89 17.90 5.76 -9.58
CA PHE A 89 18.96 4.92 -9.02
C PHE A 89 20.36 5.26 -9.55
N PRO A 90 20.87 6.49 -9.32
CA PRO A 90 22.23 6.83 -9.72
C PRO A 90 23.27 6.09 -8.85
N ASN A 91 24.45 5.85 -9.43
CA ASN A 91 25.65 5.31 -8.74
C ASN A 91 25.58 3.88 -8.18
N VAL A 92 24.47 3.15 -8.35
CA VAL A 92 24.36 1.75 -7.91
C VAL A 92 24.97 0.78 -8.93
N TRP A 93 25.49 -0.35 -8.44
CA TRP A 93 25.92 -1.48 -9.24
C TRP A 93 24.72 -2.35 -9.61
N ALA A 94 24.53 -2.62 -10.90
CA ALA A 94 23.46 -3.46 -11.42
C ALA A 94 24.03 -4.64 -12.24
N ASN A 95 23.15 -5.54 -12.66
CA ASN A 95 23.41 -6.56 -13.68
C ASN A 95 23.88 -5.93 -15.00
N SER A 96 24.23 -6.75 -16.00
CA SER A 96 24.91 -6.31 -17.21
C SER A 96 24.19 -5.18 -17.94
N CYS A 97 22.88 -5.27 -18.12
CA CYS A 97 22.04 -4.20 -18.66
C CYS A 97 20.60 -4.41 -18.19
N CYS A 98 19.95 -3.34 -17.73
CA CYS A 98 18.56 -3.35 -17.27
C CYS A 98 17.83 -2.12 -17.83
N SER A 99 16.70 -2.33 -18.48
CA SER A 99 15.92 -1.27 -19.14
C SER A 99 14.52 -1.80 -19.50
N HIS A 100 13.74 -1.00 -20.21
CA HIS A 100 12.38 -1.35 -20.61
C HIS A 100 12.28 -1.66 -22.12
N PRO A 101 11.42 -2.62 -22.51
CA PRO A 101 10.90 -2.71 -23.86
C PRO A 101 9.97 -1.52 -24.17
N LEU A 102 10.01 -1.09 -25.42
CA LEU A 102 9.19 -0.01 -25.96
C LEU A 102 7.82 -0.54 -26.37
N HIS A 103 6.80 0.31 -26.25
CA HIS A 103 5.47 0.02 -26.76
C HIS A 103 5.44 0.11 -28.30
N SER A 104 5.94 -0.94 -28.95
CA SER A 104 6.06 -1.11 -30.40
C SER A 104 5.71 -2.55 -30.82
N ASP A 105 5.26 -2.75 -32.05
CA ASP A 105 4.89 -4.08 -32.55
C ASP A 105 6.03 -5.10 -32.42
N GLU A 106 7.29 -4.66 -32.57
CA GLU A 106 8.46 -5.53 -32.49
C GLU A 106 8.80 -5.94 -31.06
N GLU A 107 8.74 -5.00 -30.11
CA GLU A 107 9.12 -5.24 -28.71
C GLU A 107 7.96 -5.72 -27.82
N MET A 108 6.73 -5.71 -28.33
CA MET A 108 5.56 -6.35 -27.70
C MET A 108 5.37 -7.83 -28.07
N GLU A 109 6.18 -8.38 -28.97
CA GLU A 109 6.08 -9.80 -29.38
C GLU A 109 6.38 -10.75 -28.22
N LEU A 110 5.39 -11.54 -27.82
CA LEU A 110 5.48 -12.44 -26.66
C LEU A 110 6.10 -13.80 -27.01
N LYS A 111 6.02 -14.22 -28.28
CA LYS A 111 6.51 -15.53 -28.69
C LYS A 111 8.00 -15.69 -28.38
N ASP A 112 8.35 -16.72 -27.63
CA ASP A 112 9.73 -17.04 -27.22
C ASP A 112 10.46 -15.86 -26.55
N ALA A 113 9.71 -14.98 -25.88
CA ALA A 113 10.18 -13.73 -25.27
C ALA A 113 10.90 -12.79 -26.27
N LEU A 114 10.53 -12.84 -27.55
CA LEU A 114 11.26 -12.17 -28.62
C LEU A 114 11.27 -10.64 -28.47
N GLY A 115 10.19 -10.05 -27.97
CA GLY A 115 10.08 -8.62 -27.76
C GLY A 115 11.09 -8.09 -26.75
N VAL A 116 11.19 -8.73 -25.57
CA VAL A 116 12.19 -8.35 -24.54
C VAL A 116 13.62 -8.67 -24.98
N LYS A 117 13.85 -9.75 -25.75
CA LYS A 117 15.18 -10.04 -26.33
C LYS A 117 15.62 -8.98 -27.33
N ARG A 118 14.72 -8.46 -28.17
CA ARG A 118 15.00 -7.34 -29.09
C ARG A 118 15.36 -6.08 -28.32
N ALA A 119 14.59 -5.75 -27.29
CA ALA A 119 14.86 -4.63 -26.41
C ALA A 119 16.24 -4.75 -25.73
N ALA A 120 16.59 -5.94 -25.25
CA ALA A 120 17.90 -6.23 -24.67
C ALA A 120 19.05 -6.00 -25.65
N VAL A 121 18.96 -6.49 -26.88
CA VAL A 121 19.97 -6.24 -27.92
C VAL A 121 20.13 -4.75 -28.20
N ARG A 122 19.02 -4.00 -28.33
CA ARG A 122 19.04 -2.55 -28.53
C ARG A 122 19.74 -1.83 -27.39
N LYS A 123 19.39 -2.16 -26.14
CA LYS A 123 19.93 -1.47 -24.95
C LYS A 123 21.38 -1.85 -24.64
N LEU A 124 21.81 -3.08 -24.94
CA LEU A 124 23.24 -3.44 -24.88
C LEU A 124 24.10 -2.62 -25.86
N GLU A 125 23.60 -2.32 -27.06
CA GLU A 125 24.29 -1.41 -28.00
C GLU A 125 24.30 0.03 -27.46
N GLN A 126 23.18 0.51 -26.94
CA GLN A 126 23.05 1.91 -26.47
C GLN A 126 23.81 2.21 -25.17
N GLU A 127 23.79 1.31 -24.18
CA GLU A 127 24.39 1.53 -22.86
C GLU A 127 25.84 1.06 -22.79
N LEU A 128 26.14 -0.09 -23.40
CA LEU A 128 27.44 -0.75 -23.29
C LEU A 128 28.25 -0.74 -24.59
N GLY A 129 27.70 -0.21 -25.69
CA GLY A 129 28.37 -0.18 -26.99
C GLY A 129 28.58 -1.57 -27.61
N ILE A 130 27.89 -2.60 -27.11
CA ILE A 130 28.04 -3.98 -27.58
C ILE A 130 27.29 -4.12 -28.91
N HIS A 131 28.03 -4.31 -30.01
CA HIS A 131 27.41 -4.44 -31.33
C HIS A 131 26.47 -5.68 -31.41
N PRO A 132 25.25 -5.56 -32.01
CA PRO A 132 24.26 -6.65 -32.07
C PRO A 132 24.75 -7.98 -32.64
N SER A 133 25.77 -7.96 -33.51
CA SER A 133 26.36 -9.19 -34.05
C SER A 133 27.10 -10.05 -33.01
N GLN A 134 27.50 -9.47 -31.88
CA GLN A 134 28.17 -10.18 -30.78
C GLN A 134 27.16 -10.87 -29.86
N VAL A 135 25.94 -10.34 -29.79
CA VAL A 135 24.84 -10.81 -28.94
C VAL A 135 23.59 -11.12 -29.79
N PRO A 136 23.68 -12.09 -30.70
CA PRO A 136 22.54 -12.41 -31.56
C PRO A 136 21.37 -12.98 -30.73
N ILE A 137 20.14 -12.64 -31.11
CA ILE A 137 18.91 -12.87 -30.33
C ILE A 137 18.73 -14.33 -29.92
N GLU A 138 19.11 -15.28 -30.77
CA GLU A 138 19.00 -16.72 -30.53
C GLU A 138 19.89 -17.24 -29.40
N LYS A 139 20.87 -16.45 -28.93
CA LYS A 139 21.72 -16.79 -27.78
C LYS A 139 21.16 -16.34 -26.43
N PHE A 140 20.07 -15.57 -26.43
CA PHE A 140 19.41 -15.19 -25.18
C PHE A 140 18.50 -16.30 -24.71
N ASP A 141 18.78 -16.80 -23.52
CA ASP A 141 17.89 -17.67 -22.76
C ASP A 141 16.97 -16.80 -21.90
N PHE A 142 15.66 -16.92 -22.11
CA PHE A 142 14.69 -16.38 -21.16
C PHE A 142 14.61 -17.34 -19.98
N VAL A 143 14.70 -16.83 -18.75
CA VAL A 143 14.79 -17.68 -17.56
C VAL A 143 13.57 -17.54 -16.67
N THR A 144 13.18 -16.32 -16.31
CA THR A 144 12.02 -16.13 -15.44
C THR A 144 11.56 -14.68 -15.47
N LYS A 145 10.49 -14.39 -14.73
CA LYS A 145 10.03 -13.04 -14.42
C LYS A 145 10.06 -12.81 -12.92
N MET A 146 10.31 -11.57 -12.52
CA MET A 146 10.05 -11.15 -11.15
C MET A 146 9.26 -9.85 -11.11
N ARG A 147 8.45 -9.69 -10.08
CA ARG A 147 7.70 -8.48 -9.78
C ARG A 147 8.29 -7.84 -8.55
N TYR A 148 8.57 -6.54 -8.60
CA TYR A 148 9.06 -5.79 -7.44
C TYR A 148 8.66 -4.33 -7.50
N GLN A 149 8.81 -3.65 -6.36
CA GLN A 149 8.87 -2.19 -6.32
C GLN A 149 10.06 -1.70 -5.50
N ALA A 150 10.67 -0.60 -5.92
CA ALA A 150 11.77 0.04 -5.20
C ALA A 150 11.58 1.55 -5.21
N ARG A 151 11.41 2.16 -4.05
CA ARG A 151 11.31 3.62 -3.91
C ARG A 151 12.68 4.21 -3.65
N GLN A 152 13.05 5.20 -4.45
CA GLN A 152 14.26 6.00 -4.23
C GLN A 152 13.97 7.12 -3.23
N ASP A 153 12.93 7.91 -3.46
CA ASP A 153 12.61 9.09 -2.66
C ASP A 153 11.11 9.41 -2.78
N ASP A 154 10.69 10.63 -2.46
CA ASP A 154 9.30 11.07 -2.52
C ASP A 154 8.78 11.29 -3.95
N GLU A 155 9.68 11.39 -4.94
CA GLU A 155 9.34 11.61 -6.33
C GLU A 155 9.46 10.34 -7.17
N TRP A 156 10.46 9.50 -6.92
CA TRP A 156 10.84 8.42 -7.82
C TRP A 156 10.67 7.03 -7.21
N ILE A 157 10.01 6.17 -7.97
CA ILE A 157 9.79 4.75 -7.65
C ILE A 157 9.93 3.91 -8.92
N GLU A 158 10.37 2.67 -8.75
CA GLU A 158 10.36 1.63 -9.77
C GLU A 158 9.30 0.61 -9.42
N ARG A 159 8.47 0.22 -10.39
CA ARG A 159 7.41 -0.78 -10.24
C ARG A 159 7.38 -1.64 -11.49
N GLU A 160 8.03 -2.79 -11.42
CA GLU A 160 8.36 -3.53 -12.63
C GLU A 160 7.94 -4.98 -12.56
N VAL A 161 7.54 -5.48 -13.73
CA VAL A 161 7.60 -6.91 -14.04
C VAL A 161 8.84 -7.11 -14.92
N ASP A 162 9.91 -7.57 -14.29
CA ASP A 162 11.24 -7.69 -14.87
C ASP A 162 11.47 -9.07 -15.47
N HIS A 163 11.76 -9.11 -16.77
CA HIS A 163 12.07 -10.31 -17.55
C HIS A 163 13.58 -10.60 -17.49
N CYS A 164 13.95 -11.69 -16.83
CA CYS A 164 15.34 -12.10 -16.64
C CYS A 164 15.86 -12.89 -17.86
N LEU A 165 16.93 -12.37 -18.47
CA LEU A 165 17.58 -12.92 -19.66
C LEU A 165 19.04 -13.28 -19.37
N VAL A 166 19.46 -14.50 -19.74
CA VAL A 166 20.86 -14.94 -19.65
C VAL A 166 21.46 -15.01 -21.06
N ILE A 167 22.72 -14.61 -21.20
CA ILE A 167 23.50 -14.78 -22.42
C ILE A 167 24.96 -15.09 -22.10
N HIS A 168 25.53 -16.07 -22.80
CA HIS A 168 26.97 -16.36 -22.77
C HIS A 168 27.62 -15.89 -24.07
N ALA A 169 28.43 -14.84 -24.00
CA ALA A 169 29.11 -14.25 -25.15
C ALA A 169 30.38 -13.49 -24.73
N ASP A 170 31.46 -13.68 -25.49
CA ASP A 170 32.62 -12.79 -25.42
C ASP A 170 32.30 -11.53 -26.25
N VAL A 171 32.42 -10.36 -25.61
CA VAL A 171 32.00 -9.09 -26.20
C VAL A 171 33.04 -8.00 -25.99
N ASP A 172 33.19 -7.12 -26.98
CA ASP A 172 33.83 -5.83 -26.81
C ASP A 172 32.85 -4.84 -26.18
N VAL A 173 33.27 -4.21 -25.07
CA VAL A 173 32.45 -3.26 -24.30
C VAL A 173 33.01 -1.85 -24.47
N ASN A 174 32.17 -0.90 -24.87
CA ASN A 174 32.47 0.52 -24.99
C ASN A 174 31.33 1.34 -24.34
N PRO A 175 31.31 1.47 -23.00
CA PRO A 175 30.17 2.02 -22.28
C PRO A 175 29.87 3.46 -22.66
N ASN A 176 28.58 3.78 -22.75
CA ASN A 176 28.10 5.15 -22.89
C ASN A 176 28.22 5.86 -21.54
N PRO A 177 29.03 6.92 -21.41
CA PRO A 177 29.23 7.62 -20.14
C PRO A 177 27.97 8.28 -19.60
N ASN A 178 26.94 8.48 -20.43
CA ASN A 178 25.63 8.99 -20.02
C ASN A 178 24.75 7.93 -19.31
N GLU A 179 25.10 6.66 -19.45
CA GLU A 179 24.32 5.55 -18.88
C GLU A 179 25.14 4.80 -17.82
N VAL A 180 26.44 4.64 -18.07
CA VAL A 180 27.35 3.78 -17.32
C VAL A 180 28.61 4.54 -16.92
N SER A 181 28.91 4.55 -15.62
CA SER A 181 30.12 5.17 -15.07
C SER A 181 31.30 4.21 -14.96
N GLU A 182 31.03 2.92 -14.74
CA GLU A 182 32.04 1.89 -14.51
C GLU A 182 31.50 0.52 -14.94
N ILE A 183 32.39 -0.40 -15.32
CA ILE A 183 32.05 -1.81 -15.57
C ILE A 183 32.97 -2.73 -14.76
N LYS A 184 32.50 -3.92 -14.44
CA LYS A 184 33.29 -4.95 -13.75
C LYS A 184 32.94 -6.34 -14.26
N TRP A 185 33.95 -7.17 -14.48
CA TRP A 185 33.77 -8.61 -14.68
C TRP A 185 34.01 -9.31 -13.35
N VAL A 186 33.01 -10.04 -12.86
CA VAL A 186 33.05 -10.70 -11.55
C VAL A 186 32.87 -12.20 -11.69
N SER A 187 33.64 -12.98 -10.95
CA SER A 187 33.33 -14.41 -10.77
C SER A 187 32.12 -14.60 -9.84
N GLN A 188 31.62 -15.83 -9.75
CA GLN A 188 30.55 -16.17 -8.81
C GLN A 188 30.93 -15.81 -7.35
N GLY A 189 32.16 -16.14 -6.94
CA GLY A 189 32.65 -15.79 -5.60
C GLY A 189 32.79 -14.29 -5.37
N ASP A 190 33.25 -13.53 -6.37
CA ASP A 190 33.33 -12.06 -6.26
C ASP A 190 31.92 -11.44 -6.08
N LEU A 191 30.91 -11.97 -6.77
CA LEU A 191 29.53 -11.49 -6.63
C LEU A 191 28.96 -11.83 -5.25
N GLU A 192 29.20 -13.04 -4.75
CA GLU A 192 28.81 -13.45 -3.38
C GLU A 192 29.44 -12.52 -2.34
N GLU A 193 30.73 -12.20 -2.46
CA GLU A 193 31.42 -11.25 -1.59
C GLU A 193 30.80 -9.84 -1.67
N MET A 194 30.44 -9.38 -2.87
CA MET A 194 29.77 -8.09 -3.06
C MET A 194 28.37 -8.04 -2.40
N LEU A 195 27.60 -9.13 -2.44
CA LEU A 195 26.23 -9.18 -1.89
C LEU A 195 26.18 -9.15 -0.35
N VAL A 196 27.22 -9.65 0.31
CA VAL A 196 27.35 -9.68 1.78
C VAL A 196 28.14 -8.50 2.34
N ALA A 197 28.84 -7.75 1.49
CA ALA A 197 29.60 -6.57 1.91
C ALA A 197 28.65 -5.46 2.39
N ASP A 198 28.93 -4.95 3.60
CA ASP A 198 28.31 -3.72 4.10
C ASP A 198 29.09 -2.50 3.61
N ASP A 199 28.93 -2.19 2.32
CA ASP A 199 29.65 -1.10 1.63
C ASP A 199 28.66 -0.06 1.07
N SER A 200 28.51 1.04 1.80
CA SER A 200 27.65 2.16 1.41
C SER A 200 28.12 2.90 0.16
N GLN A 201 29.34 2.67 -0.34
CA GLN A 201 29.87 3.27 -1.56
C GLN A 201 29.67 2.40 -2.80
N ASN A 202 29.48 1.09 -2.61
CA ASN A 202 29.26 0.09 -3.66
C ASN A 202 27.89 -0.58 -3.52
N VAL A 203 26.86 0.25 -3.37
CA VAL A 203 25.48 -0.21 -3.26
C VAL A 203 25.09 -1.01 -4.50
N ILE A 204 24.58 -2.22 -4.28
CA ILE A 204 23.97 -3.05 -5.32
C ILE A 204 22.51 -2.62 -5.49
N ALA A 205 22.09 -2.47 -6.73
CA ALA A 205 20.71 -2.18 -7.10
C ALA A 205 19.74 -3.21 -6.48
N PRO A 206 18.61 -2.76 -5.88
CA PRO A 206 17.67 -3.66 -5.20
C PRO A 206 17.19 -4.82 -6.08
N TRP A 207 16.82 -4.56 -7.34
CA TRP A 207 16.36 -5.58 -8.28
C TRP A 207 17.45 -6.62 -8.55
N PHE A 208 18.69 -6.17 -8.81
CA PHE A 208 19.79 -7.09 -9.08
C PHE A 208 20.14 -7.91 -7.83
N ARG A 209 20.04 -7.33 -6.64
CA ARG A 209 20.21 -8.07 -5.38
C ARG A 209 19.17 -9.18 -5.25
N CYS A 210 17.90 -8.91 -5.59
CA CYS A 210 16.85 -9.93 -5.62
C CYS A 210 17.15 -11.05 -6.61
N ILE A 211 17.53 -10.70 -7.85
CA ILE A 211 17.92 -11.71 -8.86
C ILE A 211 19.06 -12.56 -8.32
N ALA A 212 20.16 -11.94 -7.89
CA ALA A 212 21.37 -12.64 -7.53
C ALA A 212 21.25 -13.48 -6.25
N ALA A 213 20.45 -13.05 -5.28
CA ALA A 213 20.33 -13.72 -3.97
C ALA A 213 19.12 -14.66 -3.84
N ARG A 214 18.06 -14.48 -4.64
CA ARG A 214 16.80 -15.22 -4.48
C ARG A 214 16.44 -16.10 -5.67
N ILE A 215 16.89 -15.77 -6.89
CA ILE A 215 16.48 -16.47 -8.13
C ILE A 215 17.64 -17.19 -8.81
N MET A 216 18.77 -16.51 -8.96
CA MET A 216 19.91 -16.98 -9.75
C MET A 216 20.54 -18.21 -9.10
N ASP A 217 20.80 -19.24 -9.92
CA ASP A 217 21.42 -20.49 -9.51
C ASP A 217 22.75 -20.76 -10.26
N ASP A 218 23.41 -21.86 -9.90
CA ASP A 218 24.67 -22.30 -10.52
C ASP A 218 24.54 -22.63 -12.02
N ASP A 219 23.34 -22.95 -12.51
CA ASP A 219 23.12 -23.31 -13.92
C ASP A 219 23.22 -22.06 -14.81
N TRP A 220 22.91 -20.86 -14.29
CA TRP A 220 23.02 -19.61 -15.07
C TRP A 220 24.46 -19.29 -15.48
N TRP A 221 25.44 -19.68 -14.65
CA TRP A 221 26.86 -19.49 -14.93
C TRP A 221 27.39 -20.43 -16.02
N ARG A 222 26.60 -21.41 -16.47
CA ARG A 222 27.01 -22.46 -17.42
C ARG A 222 26.23 -22.32 -18.74
N PRO A 223 26.90 -22.19 -19.89
CA PRO A 223 26.23 -22.04 -21.18
C PRO A 223 25.19 -23.13 -21.45
N GLY A 224 23.96 -22.73 -21.78
CA GLY A 224 22.85 -23.63 -22.13
C GLY A 224 22.28 -24.46 -20.98
N CYS A 225 22.61 -24.13 -19.73
CA CYS A 225 22.09 -24.84 -18.55
C CYS A 225 20.93 -24.10 -17.86
N ALA A 226 20.76 -22.79 -18.10
CA ALA A 226 19.66 -22.01 -17.54
C ALA A 226 18.31 -22.60 -17.97
N LYS A 227 17.43 -22.84 -17.00
CA LYS A 227 16.10 -23.45 -17.24
C LYS A 227 15.03 -22.41 -17.01
N PRO A 228 14.12 -22.20 -17.97
CA PRO A 228 12.99 -21.32 -17.76
C PRO A 228 12.03 -21.88 -16.71
N ASP A 229 11.42 -21.00 -15.93
CA ASP A 229 10.17 -21.24 -15.24
C ASP A 229 9.06 -20.35 -15.82
N GLU A 230 7.80 -20.68 -15.47
CA GLU A 230 6.62 -19.94 -15.89
C GLU A 230 6.09 -19.02 -14.78
N LEU A 231 6.93 -18.71 -13.79
CA LEU A 231 6.55 -17.96 -12.60
C LEU A 231 6.77 -16.45 -12.80
N ILE A 232 6.03 -15.66 -12.02
CA ILE A 232 6.39 -14.28 -11.71
C ILE A 232 6.75 -14.28 -10.22
N HIS A 233 8.04 -14.28 -9.91
CA HIS A 233 8.53 -14.27 -8.54
C HIS A 233 8.19 -12.93 -7.87
N ASP A 234 7.39 -12.95 -6.81
CA ASP A 234 6.97 -11.76 -6.09
C ASP A 234 8.03 -11.35 -5.06
N MET A 235 8.74 -10.26 -5.33
CA MET A 235 9.78 -9.71 -4.44
C MET A 235 9.27 -8.62 -3.51
N GLY A 236 8.04 -8.15 -3.73
CA GLY A 236 7.45 -7.05 -2.97
C GLY A 236 8.22 -5.73 -3.08
N ASP A 237 8.21 -4.98 -1.98
CA ASP A 237 8.90 -3.71 -1.81
C ASP A 237 10.31 -3.94 -1.27
N VAL A 238 11.28 -3.60 -2.10
CA VAL A 238 12.70 -3.78 -1.84
C VAL A 238 13.42 -2.45 -1.60
N SER A 239 12.67 -1.38 -1.29
CA SER A 239 13.21 -0.03 -1.07
C SER A 239 14.22 0.00 0.08
N HIS A 240 14.02 -0.86 1.09
CA HIS A 240 14.93 -0.98 2.24
C HIS A 240 16.35 -1.43 1.84
N MET A 241 16.53 -2.02 0.65
CA MET A 241 17.85 -2.40 0.13
C MET A 241 18.64 -1.20 -0.41
N LEU A 242 18.00 -0.03 -0.57
CA LEU A 242 18.65 1.21 -0.99
C LEU A 242 18.95 2.08 0.26
N PRO A 243 20.23 2.26 0.66
CA PRO A 243 20.55 2.97 1.90
C PRO A 243 20.15 4.45 1.92
N SER A 244 20.06 5.08 0.75
CA SER A 244 19.69 6.50 0.60
C SER A 244 18.19 6.72 0.45
N ALA A 245 17.37 5.68 0.55
CA ALA A 245 15.94 5.83 0.34
C ALA A 245 15.26 6.61 1.48
N THR A 246 14.37 7.54 1.15
CA THR A 246 13.67 8.39 2.14
C THR A 246 12.17 8.11 2.29
N GLY A 247 11.58 7.34 1.38
CA GLY A 247 10.15 6.99 1.42
C GLY A 247 9.21 8.13 1.05
N ALA A 248 7.96 7.80 0.77
CA ALA A 248 6.93 8.76 0.37
C ALA A 248 6.01 9.16 1.52
N ASP A 249 5.26 10.24 1.32
CA ASP A 249 4.22 10.65 2.25
C ASP A 249 3.06 9.63 2.32
N LEU A 250 2.15 9.81 3.29
CA LEU A 250 1.02 8.90 3.48
C LEU A 250 0.12 8.79 2.25
N THR A 251 -0.11 9.89 1.53
CA THR A 251 -1.06 9.92 0.41
C THR A 251 -0.52 9.13 -0.76
N THR A 252 0.74 9.37 -1.13
CA THR A 252 1.44 8.61 -2.17
C THR A 252 1.57 7.14 -1.76
N SER A 253 1.93 6.85 -0.50
CA SER A 253 2.05 5.47 -0.02
C SER A 253 0.73 4.69 -0.07
N ILE A 254 -0.40 5.35 0.20
CA ILE A 254 -1.73 4.75 0.00
C ILE A 254 -2.00 4.54 -1.50
N ALA A 255 -1.70 5.55 -2.34
CA ALA A 255 -1.94 5.48 -3.79
C ALA A 255 -1.13 4.36 -4.48
N GLU A 256 0.07 4.03 -3.99
CA GLU A 256 0.88 2.90 -4.48
C GLU A 256 0.11 1.58 -4.50
N VAL A 257 -0.72 1.34 -3.48
CA VAL A 257 -1.34 0.02 -3.24
C VAL A 257 -2.86 0.02 -3.32
N LYS A 258 -3.50 1.19 -3.25
CA LYS A 258 -4.97 1.32 -3.22
C LYS A 258 -5.61 0.57 -4.38
N ASP A 259 -5.18 0.84 -5.62
CA ASP A 259 -5.79 0.24 -6.81
C ASP A 259 -5.61 -1.30 -6.83
N LEU A 260 -4.47 -1.80 -6.34
CA LEU A 260 -4.21 -3.24 -6.27
C LEU A 260 -5.15 -3.96 -5.28
N VAL A 261 -5.46 -3.30 -4.16
CA VAL A 261 -6.38 -3.82 -3.16
C VAL A 261 -7.82 -3.68 -3.64
N GLU A 262 -8.19 -2.55 -4.28
CA GLU A 262 -9.53 -2.36 -4.86
C GLU A 262 -9.84 -3.41 -5.92
N ASN A 263 -8.89 -3.72 -6.82
CA ASN A 263 -9.04 -4.80 -7.80
C ASN A 263 -9.31 -6.17 -7.14
N ARG A 264 -8.67 -6.48 -6.01
CA ARG A 264 -8.92 -7.72 -5.27
C ARG A 264 -10.30 -7.75 -4.63
N ILE A 265 -10.74 -6.63 -4.05
CA ILE A 265 -12.08 -6.47 -3.48
C ILE A 265 -13.15 -6.65 -4.56
N GLU A 266 -13.00 -5.94 -5.69
CA GLU A 266 -13.92 -6.03 -6.83
C GLU A 266 -14.02 -7.45 -7.35
N ARG A 267 -12.88 -8.10 -7.60
CA ARG A 267 -12.83 -9.50 -8.05
C ARG A 267 -13.55 -10.44 -7.08
N ALA A 268 -13.37 -10.26 -5.78
CA ALA A 268 -14.00 -11.09 -4.76
C ALA A 268 -15.53 -10.91 -4.71
N LEU A 269 -16.01 -9.66 -4.73
CA LEU A 269 -17.43 -9.35 -4.56
C LEU A 269 -18.27 -9.50 -5.85
N THR A 270 -17.62 -9.47 -7.02
CA THR A 270 -18.29 -9.62 -8.33
C THR A 270 -18.29 -11.06 -8.86
N HIS A 271 -17.76 -12.03 -8.09
CA HIS A 271 -17.81 -13.44 -8.48
C HIS A 271 -19.25 -14.00 -8.56
N SER A 272 -20.19 -13.39 -7.83
CA SER A 272 -21.61 -13.77 -7.85
C SER A 272 -22.27 -13.46 -9.19
N LYS A 273 -23.00 -14.45 -9.75
CA LYS A 273 -23.81 -14.26 -10.97
C LYS A 273 -25.16 -13.56 -10.72
N LEU A 274 -25.44 -13.14 -9.48
CA LEU A 274 -26.68 -12.48 -9.09
C LEU A 274 -26.47 -10.95 -9.01
N PRO A 275 -26.94 -10.17 -10.00
CA PRO A 275 -26.63 -8.74 -10.08
C PRO A 275 -27.10 -7.93 -8.86
N ARG A 276 -28.25 -8.28 -8.27
CA ARG A 276 -28.77 -7.56 -7.09
C ARG A 276 -27.86 -7.72 -5.87
N LEU A 277 -27.37 -8.94 -5.62
CA LEU A 277 -26.50 -9.21 -4.48
C LEU A 277 -25.11 -8.59 -4.69
N SER A 278 -24.54 -8.73 -5.89
CA SER A 278 -23.26 -8.10 -6.22
C SER A 278 -23.34 -6.57 -6.14
N GLY A 279 -24.42 -5.98 -6.67
CA GLY A 279 -24.67 -4.53 -6.56
C GLY A 279 -24.76 -4.05 -5.10
N ALA A 280 -25.48 -4.79 -4.24
CA ALA A 280 -25.59 -4.45 -2.82
C ALA A 280 -24.23 -4.51 -2.09
N MET A 281 -23.39 -5.52 -2.38
CA MET A 281 -22.05 -5.64 -1.78
C MET A 281 -21.07 -4.57 -2.29
N MET A 282 -21.21 -4.16 -3.56
CA MET A 282 -20.36 -3.12 -4.17
C MET A 282 -20.79 -1.69 -3.83
N HIS A 283 -22.02 -1.47 -3.39
CA HIS A 283 -22.62 -0.14 -3.22
C HIS A 283 -21.80 0.83 -2.36
N LEU A 284 -21.26 0.36 -1.22
CA LEU A 284 -20.44 1.20 -0.33
C LEU A 284 -19.02 1.45 -0.87
N LEU A 285 -18.50 0.57 -1.73
CA LEU A 285 -17.19 0.70 -2.34
C LEU A 285 -17.22 1.76 -3.45
N GLU A 286 -18.27 1.76 -4.27
CA GLU A 286 -18.49 2.80 -5.30
C GLU A 286 -18.68 4.20 -4.71
N GLY A 287 -19.05 4.31 -3.43
CA GLY A 287 -19.09 5.57 -2.68
C GLY A 287 -17.72 6.16 -2.35
N GLY A 288 -16.64 5.52 -2.80
CA GLY A 288 -15.27 5.94 -2.53
C GLY A 288 -14.80 5.60 -1.12
N GLY A 289 -13.74 6.27 -0.68
CA GLY A 289 -13.09 6.05 0.63
C GLY A 289 -11.58 6.04 0.50
N LYS A 290 -10.89 6.38 1.60
CA LYS A 290 -9.41 6.42 1.63
C LYS A 290 -8.75 5.04 1.62
N ARG A 291 -9.53 3.97 1.79
CA ARG A 291 -9.07 2.56 1.90
C ARG A 291 -7.95 2.36 2.93
N LEU A 292 -7.95 3.17 3.97
CA LEU A 292 -6.89 3.20 4.97
C LEU A 292 -6.65 1.82 5.59
N ARG A 293 -7.72 1.10 5.98
CA ARG A 293 -7.63 -0.23 6.59
C ARG A 293 -7.21 -1.29 5.59
N ALA A 294 -7.63 -1.14 4.33
CA ALA A 294 -7.26 -2.01 3.22
C ALA A 294 -5.76 -1.95 2.91
N THR A 295 -5.15 -0.77 2.95
CA THR A 295 -3.73 -0.58 2.62
C THR A 295 -2.80 -0.81 3.81
N LEU A 296 -3.32 -0.73 5.03
CA LEU A 296 -2.53 -0.73 6.25
C LEU A 296 -1.67 -1.99 6.47
N PRO A 297 -2.12 -3.24 6.18
CA PRO A 297 -1.25 -4.41 6.29
C PRO A 297 0.04 -4.29 5.48
N TRP A 298 -0.07 -3.79 4.24
CA TRP A 298 1.08 -3.55 3.37
C TRP A 298 1.99 -2.45 3.91
N LEU A 299 1.42 -1.31 4.33
CA LEU A 299 2.21 -0.19 4.87
C LEU A 299 2.97 -0.59 6.13
N VAL A 300 2.36 -1.41 6.99
CA VAL A 300 3.03 -1.94 8.18
C VAL A 300 4.15 -2.89 7.77
N ALA A 301 3.88 -3.83 6.87
CA ALA A 301 4.90 -4.75 6.38
C ALA A 301 6.11 -4.01 5.80
N LYS A 302 5.89 -3.01 4.94
CA LYS A 302 6.92 -2.15 4.35
C LYS A 302 7.81 -1.45 5.40
N ALA A 303 7.26 -1.17 6.59
CA ALA A 303 8.00 -0.51 7.66
C ALA A 303 8.81 -1.49 8.54
N VAL A 304 8.50 -2.79 8.51
CA VAL A 304 9.03 -3.76 9.51
C VAL A 304 9.59 -5.05 8.92
N GLY A 305 9.47 -5.29 7.62
CA GLY A 305 9.96 -6.51 6.98
C GLY A 305 9.67 -6.55 5.48
N ASP A 306 9.48 -7.76 4.95
CA ASP A 306 9.22 -7.98 3.53
C ASP A 306 7.74 -7.74 3.18
N THR A 307 7.46 -7.23 1.98
CA THR A 307 6.10 -7.22 1.44
C THR A 307 5.93 -8.27 0.34
N HIS A 308 4.69 -8.65 0.07
CA HIS A 308 4.30 -9.59 -0.98
C HIS A 308 2.79 -9.43 -1.24
N SER A 309 2.31 -9.93 -2.39
CA SER A 309 0.91 -9.83 -2.82
C SER A 309 -0.12 -10.32 -1.79
N GLY A 310 0.22 -11.30 -0.95
CA GLY A 310 -0.68 -11.81 0.09
C GLY A 310 -1.13 -10.76 1.11
N LEU A 311 -0.30 -9.73 1.37
CA LEU A 311 -0.69 -8.59 2.21
C LEU A 311 -1.82 -7.76 1.58
N LEU A 312 -1.86 -7.66 0.26
CA LEU A 312 -2.92 -6.98 -0.49
C LEU A 312 -4.23 -7.79 -0.42
N ASP A 313 -4.14 -9.12 -0.48
CA ASP A 313 -5.30 -10.02 -0.34
C ASP A 313 -5.89 -9.98 1.08
N VAL A 314 -5.04 -9.98 2.11
CA VAL A 314 -5.48 -9.77 3.50
C VAL A 314 -6.10 -8.38 3.68
N GLY A 315 -5.48 -7.34 3.12
CA GLY A 315 -6.00 -5.98 3.13
C GLY A 315 -7.40 -5.90 2.51
N ALA A 316 -7.59 -6.53 1.36
CA ALA A 316 -8.88 -6.64 0.70
C ALA A 316 -9.91 -7.36 1.59
N ALA A 317 -9.53 -8.49 2.19
CA ALA A 317 -10.42 -9.23 3.10
C ALA A 317 -10.85 -8.39 4.31
N ILE A 318 -9.93 -7.65 4.93
CA ILE A 318 -10.23 -6.75 6.06
C ILE A 318 -11.16 -5.62 5.63
N GLU A 319 -10.96 -5.02 4.45
CA GLU A 319 -11.82 -3.95 3.94
C GLU A 319 -13.22 -4.48 3.56
N ILE A 320 -13.33 -5.69 3.02
CA ILE A 320 -14.63 -6.35 2.81
C ILE A 320 -15.36 -6.54 4.14
N ILE A 321 -14.66 -7.02 5.17
CA ILE A 321 -15.20 -7.15 6.54
C ILE A 321 -15.61 -5.78 7.08
N HIS A 322 -14.79 -4.74 6.90
CA HIS A 322 -15.16 -3.39 7.32
C HIS A 322 -16.46 -2.93 6.64
N ASN A 323 -16.61 -3.11 5.33
CA ASN A 323 -17.84 -2.73 4.64
C ASN A 323 -19.03 -3.59 5.10
N PHE A 324 -18.84 -4.89 5.38
CA PHE A 324 -19.87 -5.71 6.03
C PHE A 324 -20.35 -5.07 7.35
N THR A 325 -19.41 -4.66 8.22
CA THR A 325 -19.77 -4.04 9.50
C THR A 325 -20.56 -2.75 9.28
N LEU A 326 -20.24 -1.94 8.27
CA LEU A 326 -20.98 -0.72 7.95
C LEU A 326 -22.40 -1.02 7.46
N VAL A 327 -22.57 -2.02 6.58
CA VAL A 327 -23.92 -2.40 6.10
C VAL A 327 -24.82 -2.81 7.26
N HIS A 328 -24.28 -3.58 8.21
CA HIS A 328 -25.05 -4.02 9.38
C HIS A 328 -25.23 -2.92 10.43
N ASP A 329 -24.24 -2.06 10.64
CA ASP A 329 -24.32 -0.89 11.52
C ASP A 329 -25.40 0.09 11.03
N ASP A 330 -25.45 0.40 9.73
CA ASP A 330 -26.48 1.25 9.12
C ASP A 330 -27.91 0.72 9.39
N ILE A 331 -28.08 -0.61 9.42
CA ILE A 331 -29.36 -1.26 9.73
C ILE A 331 -29.71 -1.13 11.22
N MET A 332 -28.71 -1.26 12.09
CA MET A 332 -28.89 -1.19 13.54
C MET A 332 -29.21 0.23 14.01
N ASP A 333 -28.55 1.22 13.40
CA ASP A 333 -28.68 2.64 13.72
C ASP A 333 -29.84 3.33 12.95
N ASP A 334 -30.51 2.62 12.02
CA ASP A 334 -31.58 3.16 11.15
C ASP A 334 -31.10 4.36 10.31
N ASP A 335 -29.85 4.28 9.81
CA ASP A 335 -29.19 5.34 9.05
C ASP A 335 -29.64 5.32 7.57
N ASP A 336 -30.30 6.37 7.10
CA ASP A 336 -30.77 6.45 5.70
C ASP A 336 -29.65 6.69 4.66
N VAL A 337 -28.51 7.25 5.09
CA VAL A 337 -27.46 7.77 4.19
C VAL A 337 -26.06 7.42 4.69
N ARG A 338 -25.22 6.91 3.79
CA ARG A 338 -23.80 6.63 4.03
C ARG A 338 -22.94 7.14 2.88
N ARG A 339 -21.89 7.91 3.19
CA ARG A 339 -20.97 8.52 2.19
C ARG A 339 -21.68 9.31 1.07
N GLY A 340 -22.75 10.02 1.43
CA GLY A 340 -23.55 10.82 0.49
C GLY A 340 -24.43 10.00 -0.47
N ARG A 341 -24.54 8.68 -0.26
CA ARG A 341 -25.43 7.77 -1.00
C ARG A 341 -26.46 7.17 -0.05
N PRO A 342 -27.64 6.72 -0.54
CA PRO A 342 -28.58 5.97 0.30
C PRO A 342 -27.86 4.77 0.94
N ALA A 343 -28.16 4.46 2.20
CA ALA A 343 -27.65 3.25 2.84
C ALA A 343 -28.12 1.99 2.09
N VAL A 344 -27.40 0.87 2.23
CA VAL A 344 -27.68 -0.33 1.44
C VAL A 344 -29.10 -0.85 1.67
N HIS A 345 -29.61 -0.79 2.90
CA HIS A 345 -30.97 -1.24 3.21
C HIS A 345 -32.06 -0.32 2.64
N VAL A 346 -31.75 0.96 2.40
CA VAL A 346 -32.63 1.91 1.72
C VAL A 346 -32.65 1.66 0.21
N GLU A 347 -31.47 1.51 -0.40
CA GLU A 347 -31.35 1.31 -1.84
C GLU A 347 -31.86 -0.08 -2.28
N TYR A 348 -31.53 -1.12 -1.50
CA TYR A 348 -31.73 -2.52 -1.90
C TYR A 348 -32.75 -3.28 -1.09
N ASP A 349 -33.39 -2.72 -0.07
CA ASP A 349 -34.20 -3.40 0.96
C ASP A 349 -33.41 -4.10 2.08
N LEU A 350 -34.04 -4.17 3.26
CA LEU A 350 -33.48 -4.74 4.48
C LEU A 350 -33.05 -6.22 4.32
N PRO A 351 -33.88 -7.15 3.78
CA PRO A 351 -33.43 -8.52 3.56
C PRO A 351 -32.19 -8.64 2.66
N THR A 352 -32.10 -7.83 1.61
CA THR A 352 -30.95 -7.83 0.69
C THR A 352 -29.70 -7.31 1.39
N ALA A 353 -29.82 -6.24 2.19
CA ALA A 353 -28.70 -5.67 2.93
C ALA A 353 -28.14 -6.63 3.99
N ILE A 354 -29.00 -7.31 4.76
CA ILE A 354 -28.56 -8.35 5.72
C ILE A 354 -27.77 -9.43 4.98
N ASN A 355 -28.35 -9.98 3.91
CA ASN A 355 -27.75 -11.05 3.14
C ASN A 355 -26.45 -10.63 2.42
N ALA A 356 -26.34 -9.35 2.00
CA ALA A 356 -25.12 -8.79 1.45
C ALA A 356 -24.00 -8.78 2.49
N GLY A 357 -24.26 -8.28 3.70
CA GLY A 357 -23.27 -8.30 4.78
C GLY A 357 -22.83 -9.71 5.17
N ASP A 358 -23.76 -10.66 5.26
CA ASP A 358 -23.45 -12.07 5.55
C ASP A 358 -22.54 -12.69 4.47
N ALA A 359 -22.86 -12.43 3.19
CA ALA A 359 -22.06 -12.91 2.07
C ALA A 359 -20.66 -12.29 2.05
N MET A 360 -20.53 -10.98 2.31
CA MET A 360 -19.26 -10.27 2.37
C MET A 360 -18.33 -10.88 3.42
N LEU A 361 -18.83 -11.18 4.62
CA LEU A 361 -18.04 -11.84 5.66
C LEU A 361 -17.50 -13.20 5.18
N ALA A 362 -18.32 -14.02 4.53
CA ALA A 362 -17.90 -15.32 4.00
C ALA A 362 -16.88 -15.17 2.86
N ILE A 363 -17.13 -14.26 1.92
CA ILE A 363 -16.26 -13.98 0.77
C ILE A 363 -14.88 -13.50 1.22
N ALA A 364 -14.79 -12.70 2.29
CA ALA A 364 -13.51 -12.25 2.82
C ALA A 364 -12.61 -13.43 3.23
N PHE A 365 -13.16 -14.44 3.92
CA PHE A 365 -12.41 -15.65 4.28
C PHE A 365 -12.11 -16.54 3.07
N GLU A 366 -13.06 -16.66 2.12
CA GLU A 366 -12.86 -17.41 0.88
C GLU A 366 -11.71 -16.83 0.06
N ALA A 367 -11.74 -15.51 -0.20
CA ALA A 367 -10.73 -14.80 -0.98
C ALA A 367 -9.33 -14.95 -0.38
N MET A 368 -9.23 -14.86 0.95
CA MET A 368 -7.97 -15.08 1.66
C MET A 368 -7.48 -16.53 1.58
N ALA A 369 -8.39 -17.52 1.62
CA ALA A 369 -8.02 -18.93 1.58
C ALA A 369 -7.49 -19.40 0.22
N VAL A 370 -7.79 -18.68 -0.85
CA VAL A 370 -7.36 -19.00 -2.22
C VAL A 370 -6.32 -18.03 -2.78
N ALA A 371 -5.84 -17.09 -1.95
CA ALA A 371 -4.84 -16.12 -2.36
C ALA A 371 -3.48 -16.80 -2.58
N GLU A 372 -2.91 -16.64 -3.77
CA GLU A 372 -1.63 -17.25 -4.15
C GLU A 372 -0.46 -16.76 -3.30
N GLY A 373 -0.49 -15.49 -2.88
CA GLY A 373 0.55 -14.89 -2.05
C GLY A 373 0.48 -15.25 -0.56
N ILE A 374 -0.42 -16.14 -0.14
CA ILE A 374 -0.57 -16.58 1.26
C ILE A 374 -0.23 -18.07 1.35
N GLU A 375 0.86 -18.37 2.06
CA GLU A 375 1.25 -19.75 2.32
C GLU A 375 0.17 -20.49 3.13
N PRO A 376 -0.17 -21.74 2.78
CA PRO A 376 -1.22 -22.51 3.47
C PRO A 376 -1.03 -22.62 4.99
N GLU A 377 0.21 -22.64 5.46
CA GLU A 377 0.58 -22.72 6.88
C GLU A 377 0.19 -21.46 7.67
N LEU A 378 0.00 -20.32 7.00
CA LEU A 378 -0.38 -19.04 7.60
C LEU A 378 -1.90 -18.93 7.79
N LEU A 379 -2.70 -19.72 7.07
CA LEU A 379 -4.16 -19.66 7.11
C LEU A 379 -4.74 -19.86 8.53
N PRO A 380 -4.30 -20.83 9.36
CA PRO A 380 -4.82 -20.97 10.72
C PRO A 380 -4.58 -19.74 11.60
N PHE A 381 -3.43 -19.07 11.42
CA PHE A 381 -3.13 -17.82 12.10
C PHE A 381 -4.08 -16.71 11.63
N LEU A 382 -4.17 -16.49 10.31
CA LEU A 382 -5.00 -15.45 9.71
C LEU A 382 -6.47 -15.60 10.08
N VAL A 383 -7.03 -16.81 9.91
CA VAL A 383 -8.43 -17.11 10.26
C VAL A 383 -8.69 -16.84 11.73
N LYS A 384 -7.77 -17.23 12.63
CA LYS A 384 -7.90 -16.99 14.06
C LYS A 384 -7.81 -15.51 14.41
N ARG A 385 -6.89 -14.75 13.80
CA ARG A 385 -6.74 -13.31 14.06
C ARG A 385 -7.94 -12.52 13.56
N ILE A 386 -8.33 -12.72 12.30
CA ILE A 386 -9.47 -12.03 11.69
C ILE A 386 -10.78 -12.45 12.34
N GLY A 387 -10.98 -13.73 12.63
CA GLY A 387 -12.17 -14.19 13.35
C GLY A 387 -12.30 -13.59 14.77
N ARG A 388 -11.17 -13.40 15.47
CA ARG A 388 -11.14 -12.69 16.76
C ARG A 388 -11.46 -11.21 16.60
N MET A 389 -10.93 -10.56 15.57
CA MET A 389 -11.24 -9.18 15.23
C MET A 389 -12.74 -9.00 15.00
N VAL A 390 -13.35 -9.80 14.13
CA VAL A 390 -14.80 -9.76 13.86
C VAL A 390 -15.61 -9.93 15.14
N ARG A 391 -15.29 -10.94 15.96
CA ARG A 391 -15.95 -11.15 17.25
C ARG A 391 -15.81 -9.93 18.16
N LYS A 392 -14.64 -9.30 18.22
CA LYS A 392 -14.39 -8.10 19.04
C LYS A 392 -15.14 -6.88 18.52
N CYS A 393 -15.25 -6.71 17.20
CA CYS A 393 -16.10 -5.69 16.59
C CYS A 393 -17.57 -5.90 16.96
N SER A 394 -18.08 -7.13 16.89
CA SER A 394 -19.46 -7.43 17.31
C SER A 394 -19.68 -7.22 18.82
N GLU A 395 -18.73 -7.61 19.68
CA GLU A 395 -18.79 -7.34 21.12
C GLU A 395 -18.80 -5.83 21.41
N GLY A 396 -17.95 -5.05 20.73
CA GLY A 396 -17.93 -3.59 20.85
C GLY A 396 -19.22 -2.94 20.36
N GLN A 397 -19.76 -3.38 19.21
CA GLN A 397 -21.04 -2.89 18.69
C GLN A 397 -22.19 -3.17 19.66
N GLN A 398 -22.23 -4.38 20.24
CA GLN A 398 -23.24 -4.73 21.23
C GLN A 398 -23.16 -3.84 22.47
N LEU A 399 -21.96 -3.52 22.95
CA LEU A 399 -21.77 -2.58 24.06
C LEU A 399 -22.27 -1.18 23.70
N ASP A 400 -22.00 -0.69 22.50
CA ASP A 400 -22.46 0.62 22.04
C ASP A 400 -23.99 0.73 22.08
N ILE A 401 -24.68 -0.27 21.51
CA ILE A 401 -26.16 -0.39 21.54
C ILE A 401 -26.68 -0.41 22.99
N GLU A 402 -26.06 -1.19 23.88
CA GLU A 402 -26.48 -1.28 25.28
C GLU A 402 -26.25 0.03 26.05
N PHE A 403 -25.22 0.80 25.69
CA PHE A 403 -24.87 2.05 26.39
C PHE A 403 -25.90 3.15 26.19
N GLU A 404 -26.60 3.19 25.04
CA GLU A 404 -27.66 4.17 24.78
C GLU A 404 -28.78 4.09 25.84
N GLY A 405 -29.13 2.87 26.27
CA GLY A 405 -30.16 2.63 27.29
C GLY A 405 -29.67 2.75 28.74
N ARG A 406 -28.35 2.84 28.98
CA ARG A 406 -27.77 2.85 30.33
C ARG A 406 -27.59 4.25 30.87
N GLU A 407 -28.00 4.50 32.12
CA GLU A 407 -27.82 5.80 32.78
C GLU A 407 -26.35 6.11 33.10
N VAL A 408 -25.59 5.08 33.47
CA VAL A 408 -24.19 5.19 33.90
C VAL A 408 -23.33 4.21 33.12
N VAL A 409 -22.31 4.76 32.46
CA VAL A 409 -21.23 4.04 31.76
C VAL A 409 -19.91 4.59 32.31
N SER A 410 -19.01 3.70 32.69
CA SER A 410 -17.67 4.06 33.15
C SER A 410 -16.75 4.38 31.96
N GLU A 411 -15.66 5.08 32.25
CA GLU A 411 -14.65 5.34 31.22
C GLU A 411 -13.99 4.04 30.74
N GLU A 412 -13.76 3.10 31.65
CA GLU A 412 -13.19 1.79 31.33
C GLU A 412 -14.10 1.01 30.37
N GLU A 413 -15.41 1.00 30.60
CA GLU A 413 -16.39 0.38 29.71
C GLU A 413 -16.42 1.05 28.33
N TYR A 414 -16.36 2.39 28.28
CA TYR A 414 -16.27 3.11 27.01
C TYR A 414 -14.99 2.77 26.23
N ILE A 415 -13.84 2.71 26.91
CA ILE A 415 -12.56 2.33 26.28
C ILE A 415 -12.61 0.89 25.77
N GLU A 416 -13.25 -0.03 26.51
CA GLU A 416 -13.47 -1.41 26.04
C GLU A 416 -14.37 -1.46 24.79
N MET A 417 -15.43 -0.66 24.77
CA MET A 417 -16.34 -0.55 23.63
C MET A 417 -15.59 -0.07 22.38
N ILE A 418 -14.89 1.07 22.44
CA ILE A 418 -14.18 1.61 21.27
C ILE A 418 -12.97 0.76 20.87
N HIS A 419 -12.38 0.03 21.82
CA HIS A 419 -11.39 -0.99 21.50
C HIS A 419 -12.01 -2.07 20.62
N GLY A 420 -13.15 -2.63 21.02
CA GLY A 420 -13.85 -3.65 20.24
C GLY A 420 -14.33 -3.13 18.88
N LYS A 421 -15.14 -2.07 18.88
CA LYS A 421 -15.85 -1.53 17.70
C LYS A 421 -14.87 -1.05 16.63
N THR A 422 -13.82 -0.32 17.02
CA THR A 422 -12.94 0.39 16.07
C THR A 422 -11.49 -0.06 16.14
N ALA A 423 -10.87 -0.06 17.33
CA ALA A 423 -9.42 -0.24 17.43
C ALA A 423 -8.96 -1.67 17.12
N ALA A 424 -9.81 -2.67 17.35
CA ALA A 424 -9.50 -4.08 17.09
C ALA A 424 -9.13 -4.33 15.62
N MET A 425 -9.73 -3.58 14.69
CA MET A 425 -9.44 -3.70 13.26
C MET A 425 -8.08 -3.09 12.91
N PHE A 426 -7.76 -1.88 13.40
CA PHE A 426 -6.44 -1.26 13.24
C PHE A 426 -5.32 -2.12 13.84
N LEU A 427 -5.53 -2.62 15.06
CA LEU A 427 -4.64 -3.57 15.72
C LEU A 427 -4.42 -4.81 14.84
N THR A 428 -5.48 -5.37 14.28
CA THR A 428 -5.39 -6.58 13.44
C THR A 428 -4.66 -6.31 12.13
N CYS A 429 -4.88 -5.17 11.47
CA CYS A 429 -4.09 -4.76 10.30
C CYS A 429 -2.60 -4.71 10.64
N ALA A 430 -2.23 -4.11 11.77
CA ALA A 430 -0.84 -3.96 12.18
C ALA A 430 -0.18 -5.30 12.58
N GLU A 431 -0.88 -6.13 13.34
CA GLU A 431 -0.34 -7.43 13.76
C GLU A 431 -0.23 -8.39 12.58
N VAL A 432 -1.24 -8.46 11.71
CA VAL A 432 -1.16 -9.34 10.54
C VAL A 432 -0.12 -8.84 9.54
N GLY A 433 -0.05 -7.53 9.29
CA GLY A 433 0.97 -6.94 8.42
C GLY A 433 2.39 -7.25 8.89
N SER A 434 2.69 -7.01 10.18
CA SER A 434 4.01 -7.31 10.74
C SER A 434 4.33 -8.81 10.79
N HIS A 435 3.34 -9.66 11.06
CA HIS A 435 3.54 -11.11 11.06
C HIS A 435 3.84 -11.67 9.68
N LEU A 436 3.08 -11.26 8.66
CA LEU A 436 3.29 -11.68 7.28
C LEU A 436 4.60 -11.13 6.70
N ALA A 437 5.06 -9.99 7.20
CA ALA A 437 6.36 -9.42 6.83
C ALA A 437 7.57 -10.18 7.39
N GLY A 438 7.34 -11.23 8.20
CA GLY A 438 8.41 -12.00 8.84
C GLY A 438 9.10 -11.29 10.00
N ALA A 439 8.48 -10.25 10.58
CA ALA A 439 9.05 -9.54 11.71
C ALA A 439 9.17 -10.43 12.95
N ASP A 440 10.13 -10.10 13.83
CA ASP A 440 10.27 -10.82 15.09
C ASP A 440 9.12 -10.51 16.08
N GLN A 441 9.03 -11.29 17.16
CA GLN A 441 7.94 -11.16 18.13
C GLN A 441 7.91 -9.81 18.85
N ASP A 442 9.05 -9.17 19.07
CA ASP A 442 9.13 -7.88 19.75
C ASP A 442 8.60 -6.77 18.84
N VAL A 443 8.92 -6.82 17.56
CA VAL A 443 8.40 -5.92 16.53
C VAL A 443 6.91 -6.15 16.29
N ILE A 444 6.46 -7.40 16.21
CA ILE A 444 5.02 -7.72 16.11
C ILE A 444 4.25 -7.17 17.31
N GLN A 445 4.77 -7.33 18.53
CA GLN A 445 4.13 -6.77 19.73
C GLN A 445 4.15 -5.24 19.71
N CYS A 446 5.22 -4.63 19.19
CA CYS A 446 5.30 -3.18 19.02
C CYS A 446 4.24 -2.67 18.03
N MET A 447 4.04 -3.35 16.90
CA MET A 447 3.01 -3.01 15.91
C MET A 447 1.59 -3.28 16.42
N HIS A 448 1.40 -4.32 17.23
CA HIS A 448 0.15 -4.55 17.96
C HIS A 448 -0.20 -3.35 18.86
N ASP A 449 0.75 -2.89 19.67
CA ASP A 449 0.54 -1.77 20.60
C ASP A 449 0.33 -0.44 19.87
N TRP A 450 1.06 -0.24 18.76
CA TRP A 450 0.87 0.88 17.85
C TRP A 450 -0.54 0.87 17.24
N GLY A 451 -0.98 -0.24 16.64
CA GLY A 451 -2.29 -0.36 15.99
C GLY A 451 -3.45 -0.17 16.98
N LEU A 452 -3.30 -0.65 18.21
CA LEU A 452 -4.26 -0.41 19.30
C LEU A 452 -4.33 1.08 19.66
N ALA A 453 -3.18 1.72 19.88
CA ALA A 453 -3.11 3.13 20.24
C ALA A 453 -3.65 4.03 19.12
N LEU A 454 -3.29 3.74 17.86
CA LEU A 454 -3.80 4.42 16.67
C LEU A 454 -5.33 4.31 16.59
N GLY A 455 -5.88 3.10 16.73
CA GLY A 455 -7.31 2.87 16.64
C GLY A 455 -8.12 3.52 17.76
N LEU A 456 -7.60 3.55 18.99
CA LEU A 456 -8.22 4.26 20.11
C LEU A 456 -8.17 5.77 19.92
N CYS A 457 -7.02 6.30 19.46
CA CYS A 457 -6.90 7.71 19.09
C CYS A 457 -7.89 8.07 17.97
N PHE A 458 -8.02 7.23 16.94
CA PHE A 458 -8.94 7.44 15.82
C PHE A 458 -10.37 7.63 16.32
N GLN A 459 -10.89 6.72 17.15
CA GLN A 459 -12.27 6.82 17.62
C GLN A 459 -12.50 7.99 18.56
N LEU A 460 -11.57 8.27 19.48
CA LEU A 460 -11.66 9.45 20.35
C LEU A 460 -11.71 10.76 19.55
N MET A 461 -10.97 10.81 18.44
CA MET A 461 -10.97 11.95 17.53
C MET A 461 -12.26 12.04 16.71
N ASP A 462 -12.84 10.92 16.29
CA ASP A 462 -14.17 10.89 15.65
C ASP A 462 -15.25 11.48 16.57
N ASP A 463 -15.27 11.04 17.84
CA ASP A 463 -16.21 11.57 18.83
C ASP A 463 -16.01 13.08 19.04
N LEU A 464 -14.76 13.57 19.07
CA LEU A 464 -14.45 15.00 19.18
C LEU A 464 -14.89 15.79 17.95
N ILE A 465 -14.68 15.25 16.75
CA ILE A 465 -15.04 15.87 15.47
C ILE A 465 -16.55 16.09 15.39
N ASP A 466 -17.36 15.15 15.89
CA ASP A 466 -18.83 15.25 15.94
C ASP A 466 -19.33 16.49 16.70
N VAL A 467 -18.62 16.87 17.77
CA VAL A 467 -18.96 18.01 18.62
C VAL A 467 -18.32 19.32 18.14
N LEU A 468 -17.13 19.27 17.55
CA LEU A 468 -16.32 20.46 17.21
C LEU A 468 -16.54 20.99 15.80
N SER A 469 -16.95 20.13 14.87
CA SER A 469 -17.08 20.51 13.46
C SER A 469 -18.45 21.14 13.19
N ASP A 470 -18.51 22.06 12.23
CA ASP A 470 -19.79 22.62 11.79
C ASP A 470 -20.59 21.61 10.94
N SER A 471 -21.90 21.82 10.88
CA SER A 471 -22.84 20.94 10.19
C SER A 471 -22.52 20.77 8.69
N ASP A 472 -21.97 21.82 8.08
CA ASP A 472 -21.62 21.85 6.66
C ASP A 472 -20.40 20.95 6.35
N THR A 473 -19.44 20.86 7.28
CA THR A 473 -18.26 19.99 7.17
C THR A 473 -18.57 18.53 7.51
N LEU A 474 -19.50 18.28 8.43
CA LEU A 474 -19.88 16.92 8.87
C LEU A 474 -20.85 16.19 7.92
N GLY A 475 -21.61 16.93 7.12
CA GLY A 475 -22.69 16.35 6.29
C GLY A 475 -23.89 15.81 7.10
N LYS A 476 -23.86 15.95 8.42
CA LYS A 476 -24.93 15.71 9.39
C LYS A 476 -24.98 16.85 10.41
N PRO A 477 -26.10 17.10 11.11
CA PRO A 477 -26.14 18.12 12.15
C PRO A 477 -25.07 17.83 13.22
N SER A 478 -24.19 18.81 13.47
CA SER A 478 -23.20 18.74 14.55
C SER A 478 -23.90 18.38 15.88
N GLY A 479 -23.41 17.36 16.58
CA GLY A 479 -23.99 16.96 17.87
C GLY A 479 -25.13 15.97 17.85
N SER A 480 -25.34 15.28 16.72
CA SER A 480 -26.33 14.20 16.63
C SER A 480 -26.15 13.20 17.76
N ASP A 481 -24.91 12.89 18.12
CA ASP A 481 -24.57 11.82 19.06
C ASP A 481 -25.08 12.12 20.47
N VAL A 482 -25.00 13.38 20.91
CA VAL A 482 -25.56 13.82 22.19
C VAL A 482 -27.08 13.71 22.17
N ALA A 483 -27.74 14.17 21.10
CA ALA A 483 -29.20 14.10 20.97
C ALA A 483 -29.69 12.64 20.94
N GLN A 484 -28.98 11.76 20.24
CA GLN A 484 -29.25 10.31 20.17
C GLN A 484 -28.97 9.60 21.49
N GLY A 485 -28.17 10.20 22.39
CA GLY A 485 -27.89 9.63 23.71
C GLY A 485 -26.62 8.78 23.75
N LYS A 486 -25.78 8.84 22.72
CA LYS A 486 -24.51 8.11 22.65
C LYS A 486 -23.63 8.50 23.84
N ARG A 487 -23.08 7.48 24.51
CA ARG A 487 -22.28 7.63 25.74
C ARG A 487 -20.81 7.83 25.41
N THR A 488 -20.48 8.89 24.68
CA THR A 488 -19.10 9.25 24.35
C THR A 488 -18.30 9.61 25.60
N LEU A 489 -16.97 9.62 25.51
CA LEU A 489 -16.10 9.97 26.64
C LEU A 489 -16.43 11.35 27.23
N MET A 490 -16.78 12.30 26.36
CA MET A 490 -17.16 13.65 26.78
C MET A 490 -18.44 13.64 27.63
N VAL A 491 -19.45 12.88 27.21
CA VAL A 491 -20.71 12.72 27.98
C VAL A 491 -20.43 12.03 29.31
N ILE A 492 -19.65 10.95 29.31
CA ILE A 492 -19.29 10.22 30.54
C ILE A 492 -18.57 11.13 31.54
N HIS A 493 -17.59 11.91 31.07
CA HIS A 493 -16.88 12.88 31.90
C HIS A 493 -17.83 13.97 32.43
N ALA A 494 -18.66 14.56 31.56
CA ALA A 494 -19.62 15.60 31.92
C ALA A 494 -20.62 15.13 33.00
N LEU A 495 -21.10 13.89 32.90
CA LEU A 495 -22.05 13.32 33.86
C LEU A 495 -21.43 13.06 35.25
N ARG A 496 -20.11 12.95 35.33
CA ARG A 496 -19.37 12.83 36.61
C ARG A 496 -19.13 14.18 37.29
N GLN A 497 -19.32 15.30 36.59
CA GLN A 497 -19.13 16.63 37.16
C GLN A 497 -20.18 16.95 38.23
N PRO A 498 -19.88 17.84 39.20
CA PRO A 498 -20.86 18.33 40.16
C PRO A 498 -22.10 18.96 39.50
N PRO A 499 -23.25 19.01 40.18
CA PRO A 499 -24.43 19.71 39.67
C PRO A 499 -24.11 21.16 39.30
N SER A 500 -24.47 21.56 38.08
CA SER A 500 -24.28 22.91 37.54
C SER A 500 -25.36 23.21 36.49
N GLN A 501 -25.46 24.48 36.07
CA GLN A 501 -26.36 24.85 34.98
C GLN A 501 -25.95 24.14 33.68
N ALA A 502 -24.66 24.15 33.35
CA ALA A 502 -24.13 23.42 32.18
C ALA A 502 -24.50 21.93 32.21
N LYS A 503 -24.35 21.25 33.35
CA LYS A 503 -24.77 19.85 33.47
C LYS A 503 -26.28 19.66 33.25
N SER A 504 -27.09 20.59 33.74
CA SER A 504 -28.54 20.59 33.52
C SER A 504 -28.90 20.80 32.06
N ASP A 505 -28.17 21.69 31.37
CA ASP A 505 -28.37 21.98 29.94
C ASP A 505 -28.00 20.76 29.08
N LEU A 506 -26.93 20.04 29.40
CA LEU A 506 -26.58 18.78 28.74
C LEU A 506 -27.67 17.71 28.94
N LEU A 507 -28.15 17.52 30.17
CA LEU A 507 -29.21 16.56 30.51
C LEU A 507 -30.55 16.88 29.82
N ALA A 508 -30.79 18.14 29.47
CA ALA A 508 -31.99 18.54 28.74
C ALA A 508 -31.98 18.08 27.28
N VAL A 509 -30.81 17.70 26.73
CA VAL A 509 -30.61 17.29 25.34
C VAL A 509 -30.31 15.80 25.21
N LEU A 510 -29.56 15.25 26.16
CA LEU A 510 -29.04 13.88 26.08
C LEU A 510 -30.16 12.84 25.91
N GLY A 511 -30.11 12.09 24.81
CA GLY A 511 -31.05 11.00 24.52
C GLY A 511 -32.49 11.45 24.26
N LYS A 512 -32.69 12.68 23.77
CA LYS A 512 -34.02 13.21 23.40
C LYS A 512 -34.37 13.05 21.93
N GLY A 513 -33.43 12.61 21.10
CA GLY A 513 -33.60 12.35 19.67
C GLY A 513 -34.12 13.57 18.93
N GLU A 514 -35.14 13.39 18.10
CA GLU A 514 -35.77 14.47 17.32
C GLU A 514 -36.56 15.49 18.18
N ASN A 515 -36.73 15.25 19.48
CA ASN A 515 -37.49 16.14 20.37
C ASN A 515 -36.70 17.37 20.86
N VAL A 516 -35.47 17.58 20.38
CA VAL A 516 -34.65 18.75 20.71
C VAL A 516 -34.48 19.68 19.52
N SER A 517 -34.61 20.99 19.77
CA SER A 517 -34.33 22.01 18.76
C SER A 517 -32.82 22.16 18.54
N ALA A 518 -32.43 22.71 17.38
CA ALA A 518 -31.02 23.03 17.10
C ALA A 518 -30.39 23.94 18.17
N GLU A 519 -31.14 24.88 18.74
CA GLU A 519 -30.67 25.72 19.85
C GLU A 519 -30.43 24.92 21.14
N GLN A 520 -31.25 23.90 21.41
CA GLN A 520 -31.04 23.02 22.55
C GLN A 520 -29.76 22.20 22.36
N VAL A 521 -29.55 21.62 21.17
CA VAL A 521 -28.32 20.89 20.83
C VAL A 521 -27.08 21.78 21.00
N ALA A 522 -27.12 23.02 20.48
CA ALA A 522 -26.03 23.99 20.65
C ALA A 522 -25.75 24.31 22.14
N ARG A 523 -26.77 24.39 22.99
CA ARG A 523 -26.58 24.54 24.45
C ARG A 523 -25.96 23.29 25.08
N GLY A 524 -26.35 22.09 24.64
CA GLY A 524 -25.72 20.84 25.06
C GLY A 524 -24.23 20.79 24.72
N HIS A 525 -23.84 21.33 23.56
CA HIS A 525 -22.43 21.45 23.16
C HIS A 525 -21.67 22.44 24.02
N GLN A 526 -22.23 23.64 24.22
CA GLN A 526 -21.60 24.63 25.09
C GLN A 526 -21.43 24.08 26.50
N ALA A 527 -22.37 23.27 26.98
CA ALA A 527 -22.24 22.58 28.26
C ALA A 527 -21.06 21.60 28.31
N LEU A 528 -20.79 20.83 27.25
CA LEU A 528 -19.62 19.94 27.20
C LEU A 528 -18.31 20.73 27.32
N HIS A 529 -18.22 21.88 26.65
CA HIS A 529 -17.10 22.82 26.76
C HIS A 529 -16.98 23.39 28.18
N ASP A 530 -18.07 23.95 28.73
CA ASP A 530 -18.07 24.59 30.06
C ASP A 530 -17.77 23.61 31.20
N LEU A 531 -18.04 22.32 30.99
CA LEU A 531 -17.70 21.24 31.91
C LEU A 531 -16.26 20.70 31.73
N GLY A 532 -15.48 21.27 30.79
CA GLY A 532 -14.12 20.84 30.46
C GLY A 532 -14.03 19.43 29.85
N SER A 533 -15.13 18.94 29.27
CA SER A 533 -15.22 17.56 28.80
C SER A 533 -14.57 17.37 27.44
N ILE A 534 -14.58 18.41 26.61
CA ILE A 534 -13.88 18.44 25.31
C ILE A 534 -12.37 18.35 25.54
N GLU A 535 -11.82 19.19 26.43
CA GLU A 535 -10.39 19.18 26.79
C GLU A 535 -9.97 17.84 27.40
N TYR A 536 -10.84 17.23 28.22
CA TYR A 536 -10.59 15.91 28.79
C TYR A 536 -10.45 14.83 27.71
N ALA A 537 -11.41 14.75 26.77
CA ALA A 537 -11.37 13.79 25.69
C ALA A 537 -10.19 14.04 24.74
N LYS A 538 -9.89 15.31 24.44
CA LYS A 538 -8.72 15.70 23.63
C LYS A 538 -7.40 15.25 24.28
N ALA A 539 -7.22 15.51 25.58
CA ALA A 539 -6.02 15.07 26.31
C ALA A 539 -5.86 13.54 26.31
N LYS A 540 -6.98 12.80 26.33
CA LYS A 540 -6.99 11.34 26.20
C LYS A 540 -6.57 10.88 24.81
N ALA A 541 -7.11 11.49 23.75
CA ALA A 541 -6.71 11.22 22.37
C ALA A 541 -5.22 11.49 22.15
N GLU A 542 -4.72 12.64 22.60
CA GLU A 542 -3.31 13.01 22.54
C GLU A 542 -2.40 12.03 23.32
N ALA A 543 -2.89 11.41 24.40
CA ALA A 543 -2.13 10.40 25.12
C ALA A 543 -1.97 9.11 24.31
N TYR A 544 -3.00 8.67 23.58
CA TYR A 544 -2.89 7.53 22.68
C TYR A 544 -2.07 7.85 21.43
N HIS A 545 -2.17 9.08 20.89
CA HIS A 545 -1.30 9.57 19.82
C HIS A 545 0.18 9.50 20.22
N ARG A 546 0.55 10.01 21.41
CA ARG A 546 1.92 9.89 21.93
C ARG A 546 2.35 8.43 22.08
N LYS A 547 1.48 7.57 22.64
CA LYS A 547 1.78 6.13 22.78
C LYS A 547 2.03 5.47 21.42
N ALA A 548 1.31 5.85 20.37
CA ALA A 548 1.56 5.35 19.03
C ALA A 548 2.94 5.77 18.52
N HIS A 549 3.34 7.04 18.68
CA HIS A 549 4.69 7.49 18.34
C HIS A 549 5.79 6.79 19.14
N ASP A 550 5.60 6.61 20.45
CA ASP A 550 6.54 5.86 21.30
C ASP A 550 6.79 4.43 20.78
N CYS A 551 5.79 3.82 20.12
CA CYS A 551 5.95 2.51 19.47
C CYS A 551 6.77 2.63 18.18
N LEU A 552 6.51 3.63 17.33
CA LEU A 552 7.25 3.83 16.09
C LEU A 552 8.72 4.20 16.34
N ASP A 553 9.01 4.92 17.43
CA ASP A 553 10.38 5.29 17.83
C ASP A 553 11.26 4.08 18.24
N ARG A 554 10.65 2.90 18.42
CA ARG A 554 11.36 1.65 18.70
C ARG A 554 11.77 0.90 17.42
N ILE A 555 11.28 1.31 16.25
CA ILE A 555 11.63 0.72 14.97
C ILE A 555 12.71 1.57 14.31
N SER A 556 13.71 0.92 13.70
CA SER A 556 14.78 1.61 12.99
C SER A 556 14.22 2.43 11.82
N GLU A 557 14.66 3.69 11.71
CA GLU A 557 14.25 4.60 10.62
C GLU A 557 14.49 3.97 9.24
N ASN A 558 13.45 4.02 8.40
CA ASN A 558 13.44 3.44 7.07
C ASN A 558 12.32 4.09 6.20
N PRO A 559 12.34 3.90 4.86
CA PRO A 559 11.35 4.49 3.96
C PRO A 559 9.88 4.20 4.30
N GLY A 560 9.57 3.04 4.91
CA GLY A 560 8.21 2.65 5.26
C GLY A 560 7.64 3.36 6.49
N LEU A 561 8.50 3.81 7.42
CA LEU A 561 8.03 4.42 8.67
C LEU A 561 7.40 5.80 8.49
N ARG A 562 7.84 6.56 7.48
CA ARG A 562 7.32 7.91 7.21
C ARG A 562 5.79 7.91 7.09
N ALA A 563 5.24 7.00 6.29
CA ALA A 563 3.80 6.88 6.10
C ALA A 563 3.06 6.53 7.41
N LEU A 564 3.62 5.66 8.26
CA LEU A 564 3.00 5.30 9.54
C LEU A 564 3.01 6.45 10.56
N ARG A 565 4.09 7.24 10.59
CA ARG A 565 4.17 8.45 11.41
C ARG A 565 3.17 9.49 10.95
N GLU A 566 3.10 9.75 9.64
CA GLU A 566 2.12 10.67 9.07
C GLU A 566 0.68 10.18 9.28
N LEU A 567 0.41 8.88 9.23
CA LEU A 567 -0.89 8.30 9.58
C LEU A 567 -1.26 8.53 11.06
N THR A 568 -0.28 8.41 11.93
CA THR A 568 -0.45 8.67 13.36
C THR A 568 -0.80 10.15 13.58
N ASP A 569 -0.08 11.07 12.94
CA ASP A 569 -0.34 12.50 13.01
C ASP A 569 -1.63 12.95 12.34
N TYR A 570 -2.02 12.27 11.26
CA TYR A 570 -3.23 12.57 10.52
C TYR A 570 -4.45 12.56 11.44
N GLN A 571 -4.48 11.69 12.46
CA GLN A 571 -5.61 11.60 13.39
C GLN A 571 -5.91 12.92 14.08
N LEU A 572 -4.88 13.61 14.60
CA LEU A 572 -5.05 14.89 15.29
C LEU A 572 -5.31 16.06 14.32
N LYS A 573 -4.78 15.97 13.10
CA LYS A 573 -4.95 17.02 12.07
C LYS A 573 -6.37 17.08 11.52
N ARG A 574 -7.21 16.06 11.72
CA ARG A 574 -8.60 16.03 11.20
C ARG A 574 -9.54 17.10 11.79
N ILE A 575 -9.16 17.72 12.91
CA ILE A 575 -9.93 18.81 13.54
C ILE A 575 -9.57 20.20 12.98
N PHE A 576 -8.40 20.34 12.33
CA PHE A 576 -7.84 21.61 11.87
C PHE A 576 -7.77 21.66 10.35
#